data_AF-A0A2U2SD47-F1
#
_entry.id   AF-A0A2U2SD47-F1
#
_cell.length_a   1.000
_cell.length_b   1.000
_cell.length_c   1.000
_cell.angle_alpha   90.00
_cell.angle_beta   90.00
_cell.angle_gamma   90.00
#
_symmetry.space_group_name_H-M   'P 1'
#
loop_
_entity.id
_entity.type
_entity.pdbx_description
1 polymer ?
#
loop_
_entity_poly.entity_id
_entity_poly.type
_entity_poly.pdbx_seq_one_letter_code
_entity_poly.pdbx_strand_id
1 'polypeptide(L)'
;MEEGVSKNSKTLFINAWAAHARGDDEEAEQLFRQVLVIEPDSIETQYGLAIVLKAKGNPQEAARLFEKIVHQIEHQAMTDRNRFRMLRRLALGQLNYIRDQDWNLEREVWQR
;
A
#
# COMPACT_ATOMS: atom_id res chain seq x y z
N MET A 1 -26.08 0.99 -10.64
CA MET A 1 -25.78 1.93 -9.52
C MET A 1 -24.29 1.92 -9.12
N GLU A 2 -23.39 1.29 -9.89
CA GLU A 2 -21.96 1.16 -9.51
C GLU A 2 -21.09 2.36 -9.89
N GLU A 3 -21.49 3.15 -10.90
CA GLU A 3 -20.66 4.28 -11.38
C GLU A 3 -20.48 5.40 -10.35
N GLY A 4 -21.45 5.65 -9.47
CA GLY A 4 -21.36 6.71 -8.47
C GLY A 4 -20.40 6.39 -7.33
N VAL A 5 -20.37 5.12 -6.91
CA VAL A 5 -19.51 4.64 -5.81
C VAL A 5 -18.05 4.53 -6.27
N SER A 6 -17.81 4.03 -7.48
CA SER A 6 -16.46 3.95 -8.05
C SER A 6 -15.84 5.33 -8.34
N LYS A 7 -16.64 6.30 -8.84
CA LYS A 7 -16.18 7.68 -9.05
C LYS A 7 -15.78 8.37 -7.74
N ASN A 8 -16.49 8.07 -6.65
CA ASN A 8 -16.13 8.59 -5.32
C ASN A 8 -14.85 7.94 -4.79
N SER A 9 -14.70 6.61 -4.87
CA SER A 9 -13.47 5.90 -4.46
C SER A 9 -12.21 6.44 -5.15
N LYS A 10 -12.26 6.58 -6.47
CA LYS A 10 -11.14 7.11 -7.26
C LYS A 10 -10.78 8.54 -6.87
N THR A 11 -11.77 9.38 -6.59
CA THR A 11 -11.55 10.77 -6.18
C THR A 11 -10.93 10.84 -4.79
N LEU A 12 -11.43 10.04 -3.84
CA LEU A 12 -10.86 9.91 -2.50
C LEU A 12 -9.40 9.44 -2.57
N PHE A 13 -9.10 8.46 -3.42
CA PHE A 13 -7.74 7.97 -3.63
C PHE A 13 -6.79 9.04 -4.16
N ILE A 14 -7.20 9.83 -5.15
CA ILE A 14 -6.39 10.93 -5.69
C ILE A 14 -6.16 12.00 -4.63
N ASN A 15 -7.21 12.36 -3.88
CA ASN A 15 -7.11 13.35 -2.82
C ASN A 15 -6.20 12.88 -1.68
N ALA A 16 -6.18 11.58 -1.36
CA ALA A 16 -5.30 11.00 -0.35
C ALA A 16 -3.82 11.22 -0.72
N TRP A 17 -3.46 10.93 -1.98
CA TRP A 17 -2.10 11.21 -2.46
C TRP A 17 -1.77 12.70 -2.51
N ALA A 18 -2.75 13.54 -2.88
CA ALA A 18 -2.57 14.98 -2.88
C ALA A 18 -2.36 15.53 -1.45
N ALA A 19 -3.06 15.00 -0.45
CA ALA A 19 -2.89 15.35 0.96
C ALA A 19 -1.50 14.95 1.47
N HIS A 20 -1.08 13.71 1.21
CA HIS A 20 0.27 13.24 1.55
C HIS A 20 1.36 14.11 0.90
N ALA A 21 1.18 14.49 -0.38
CA ALA A 21 2.13 15.37 -1.08
C ALA A 21 2.23 16.78 -0.49
N ARG A 22 1.19 17.25 0.22
CA ARG A 22 1.21 18.51 0.98
C ARG A 22 1.77 18.35 2.40
N GLY A 23 2.08 17.12 2.82
CA GLY A 23 2.48 16.79 4.18
C GLY A 23 1.32 16.66 5.17
N ASP A 24 0.07 16.63 4.69
CA ASP A 24 -1.12 16.39 5.52
C ASP A 24 -1.40 14.89 5.60
N ASP A 25 -0.57 14.20 6.39
CA ASP A 25 -0.63 12.76 6.52
C ASP A 25 -1.85 12.29 7.33
N GLU A 26 -2.39 13.13 8.22
CA GLU A 26 -3.67 12.92 8.88
C GLU A 26 -4.83 12.83 7.89
N GLU A 27 -4.97 13.81 7.00
CA GLU A 27 -5.99 13.80 5.96
C GLU A 27 -5.79 12.62 4.99
N ALA A 28 -4.55 12.37 4.57
CA ALA A 28 -4.24 11.26 3.68
C ALA A 28 -4.64 9.89 4.26
N GLU A 29 -4.35 9.65 5.53
CA GLU A 29 -4.75 8.42 6.23
C GLU A 29 -6.27 8.25 6.22
N GLN A 30 -7.01 9.29 6.58
CA GLN A 30 -8.47 9.25 6.62
C GLN A 30 -9.06 8.93 5.24
N LEU A 31 -8.53 9.56 4.19
CA LEU A 31 -8.99 9.36 2.82
C LEU A 31 -8.68 7.93 2.34
N PHE A 32 -7.47 7.41 2.57
CA PHE A 32 -7.15 6.02 2.22
C PHE A 32 -8.03 5.01 2.98
N ARG A 33 -8.32 5.25 4.27
CA ARG A 33 -9.25 4.40 5.04
C ARG A 33 -10.67 4.43 4.47
N GLN A 34 -11.15 5.58 4.01
CA GLN A 34 -12.46 5.67 3.33
C GLN A 34 -12.47 4.89 2.01
N VAL A 35 -11.39 4.94 1.22
CA VAL A 35 -11.26 4.11 0.03
C VAL A 35 -11.31 2.63 0.40
N LEU A 36 -10.63 2.19 1.47
CA LEU A 36 -10.67 0.79 1.93
C LEU A 36 -12.04 0.34 2.46
N VAL A 37 -12.92 1.25 2.87
CA VAL A 37 -14.32 0.89 3.19
C VAL A 37 -15.08 0.53 1.91
N ILE A 38 -14.76 1.17 0.78
CA ILE A 38 -15.40 0.94 -0.51
C ILE A 38 -14.75 -0.24 -1.25
N GLU A 39 -13.42 -0.34 -1.20
CA GLU A 39 -12.60 -1.35 -1.86
C GLU A 39 -11.64 -2.02 -0.85
N PRO A 40 -12.13 -2.96 -0.02
CA PRO A 40 -11.34 -3.55 1.08
C PRO A 40 -10.07 -4.29 0.65
N ASP A 41 -10.09 -4.84 -0.56
CA ASP A 41 -9.01 -5.63 -1.15
C ASP A 41 -8.13 -4.85 -2.12
N SER A 42 -8.29 -3.52 -2.18
CA SER A 42 -7.46 -2.65 -3.02
C SER A 42 -6.02 -2.61 -2.51
N ILE A 43 -5.16 -3.45 -3.09
CA ILE A 43 -3.73 -3.54 -2.76
C ILE A 43 -3.04 -2.18 -2.90
N GLU A 44 -3.42 -1.37 -3.89
CA GLU A 44 -2.81 -0.05 -4.08
C GLU A 44 -3.20 0.95 -2.99
N THR A 45 -4.44 0.87 -2.52
CA THR A 45 -4.92 1.69 -1.41
C THR A 45 -4.27 1.25 -0.10
N GLN A 46 -4.15 -0.06 0.13
CA GLN A 46 -3.40 -0.59 1.28
C GLN A 46 -1.94 -0.12 1.26
N TYR A 47 -1.30 -0.09 0.08
CA TYR A 47 0.06 0.41 -0.08
C TYR A 47 0.15 1.91 0.25
N GLY A 48 -0.79 2.72 -0.28
CA GLY A 48 -0.86 4.16 0.03
C GLY A 48 -1.01 4.42 1.53
N LEU A 49 -1.91 3.71 2.20
CA LEU A 49 -2.08 3.79 3.65
C LEU A 49 -0.79 3.43 4.41
N ALA A 50 -0.09 2.37 3.99
CA ALA A 50 1.16 1.96 4.63
C ALA A 50 2.26 3.03 4.50
N ILE A 51 2.36 3.69 3.35
CA ILE A 51 3.31 4.80 3.14
C ILE A 51 3.00 5.96 4.08
N VAL A 52 1.73 6.36 4.17
CA VAL A 52 1.29 7.44 5.07
C VAL A 52 1.56 7.07 6.52
N LEU A 53 1.22 5.86 6.97
CA LEU A 53 1.50 5.41 8.34
C LEU A 53 2.99 5.44 8.68
N LYS A 54 3.86 5.08 7.73
CA LYS A 54 5.32 5.21 7.89
C LYS A 54 5.74 6.68 8.03
N ALA A 55 5.19 7.58 7.22
CA ALA A 55 5.49 9.02 7.28
C ALA A 55 5.07 9.63 8.63
N LYS A 56 3.94 9.17 9.18
CA LYS A 56 3.43 9.55 10.52
C LYS A 56 4.22 8.99 11.70
N GLY A 57 5.29 8.23 11.46
CA GLY A 57 6.06 7.61 12.54
C GLY A 57 5.39 6.37 13.14
N ASN A 58 4.47 5.72 12.42
CA ASN A 58 3.85 4.44 12.80
C ASN A 58 4.38 3.26 11.94
N PRO A 59 5.70 2.98 11.94
CA PRO A 59 6.28 1.99 11.03
C PRO A 59 5.82 0.56 11.32
N GLN A 60 5.41 0.22 12.54
CA GLN A 60 4.93 -1.13 12.87
C GLN A 60 3.59 -1.43 12.18
N GLU A 61 2.67 -0.46 12.11
CA GLU A 61 1.39 -0.65 11.42
C GLU A 61 1.59 -0.65 9.90
N ALA A 62 2.50 0.19 9.40
CA ALA A 62 2.91 0.14 8.00
C ALA A 62 3.46 -1.23 7.60
N ALA A 63 4.31 -1.84 8.45
CA ALA A 63 4.85 -3.18 8.21
C ALA A 63 3.75 -4.25 8.09
N ARG A 64 2.75 -4.24 8.99
CA ARG A 64 1.62 -5.19 8.90
C ARG A 64 0.87 -5.07 7.57
N LEU A 65 0.69 -3.86 7.07
CA LEU A 65 0.06 -3.65 5.76
C LEU A 65 0.94 -4.14 4.61
N PHE A 66 2.26 -3.88 4.66
CA PHE A 66 3.18 -4.41 3.64
C PHE A 66 3.22 -5.94 3.64
N GLU A 67 3.20 -6.59 4.81
CA GLU A 67 3.10 -8.05 4.94
C GLU A 67 1.80 -8.58 4.30
N LYS A 68 0.67 -7.91 4.58
CA LYS A 68 -0.63 -8.26 3.99
C LYS A 68 -0.59 -8.15 2.46
N ILE A 69 0.01 -7.10 1.91
CA ILE A 69 0.15 -6.90 0.46
C ILE A 69 0.95 -8.03 -0.17
N VAL A 70 2.10 -8.40 0.42
CA VAL A 70 2.94 -9.49 -0.08
C VAL A 70 2.15 -10.80 -0.11
N HIS A 71 1.47 -11.13 1.00
CA HIS A 71 0.67 -12.34 1.10
C HIS A 71 -0.51 -12.36 0.11
N GLN A 72 -1.22 -11.24 -0.07
CA GLN A 72 -2.33 -11.16 -1.02
C GLN A 72 -1.87 -11.36 -2.47
N ILE A 73 -0.73 -10.77 -2.86
CA ILE A 73 -0.16 -10.92 -4.21
C ILE A 73 0.33 -12.36 -4.46
N GLU A 74 0.91 -13.02 -3.45
CA GLU A 74 1.40 -14.40 -3.58
C GLU A 74 0.27 -15.43 -3.74
N HIS A 75 -0.85 -15.21 -3.06
CA HIS A 75 -2.02 -16.10 -3.11
C HIS A 75 -2.96 -15.82 -4.30
N GLN A 76 -2.86 -14.65 -4.92
CA GLN A 76 -3.65 -14.32 -6.10
C GLN A 76 -2.99 -14.89 -7.38
N ALA A 77 -3.66 -15.82 -8.06
CA ALA A 77 -3.31 -16.28 -9.40
C ALA A 77 -3.59 -15.18 -10.44
N MET A 78 -2.80 -14.11 -10.43
CA MET A 78 -3.17 -12.87 -11.12
C MET A 78 -2.52 -12.65 -12.48
N THR A 79 -3.37 -12.19 -13.41
CA THR A 79 -3.15 -11.94 -14.84
C THR A 79 -2.31 -10.69 -15.12
N ASP A 80 -2.17 -9.78 -14.16
CA ASP A 80 -1.46 -8.50 -14.33
C ASP A 80 -0.05 -8.52 -13.72
N ARG A 81 0.85 -9.25 -14.40
CA ARG A 81 2.20 -9.59 -13.90
C ARG A 81 3.11 -8.40 -13.58
N ASN A 82 2.86 -7.21 -14.12
CA ASN A 82 3.85 -6.13 -14.05
C ASN A 82 3.66 -5.23 -12.82
N ARG A 83 2.44 -4.75 -12.59
CA ARG A 83 2.15 -3.83 -11.48
C ARG A 83 2.20 -4.52 -10.12
N PHE A 84 1.59 -5.69 -9.97
CA PHE A 84 1.64 -6.45 -8.72
C PHE A 84 3.05 -6.91 -8.37
N ARG A 85 3.84 -7.33 -9.37
CA ARG A 85 5.26 -7.63 -9.15
C ARG A 85 6.04 -6.41 -8.64
N MET A 86 5.74 -5.22 -9.16
CA MET A 86 6.37 -3.98 -8.67
C MET A 86 5.94 -3.70 -7.23
N LEU A 87 4.64 -3.73 -6.93
CA LEU A 87 4.11 -3.46 -5.59
C LEU A 87 4.64 -4.46 -4.55
N ARG A 88 4.75 -5.75 -4.89
CA ARG A 88 5.39 -6.75 -4.03
C ARG A 88 6.85 -6.38 -3.73
N ARG A 89 7.64 -6.00 -4.73
CA ARG A 89 9.05 -5.59 -4.54
C ARG A 89 9.17 -4.36 -3.67
N LEU A 90 8.31 -3.36 -3.87
CA LEU A 90 8.29 -2.16 -3.05
C LEU A 90 7.89 -2.46 -1.60
N ALA A 91 6.86 -3.28 -1.39
CA ALA A 91 6.42 -3.70 -0.07
C ALA A 91 7.53 -4.47 0.69
N LEU A 92 8.21 -5.40 0.02
CA LEU A 92 9.37 -6.10 0.59
C LEU A 92 10.52 -5.15 0.95
N GLY A 93 10.82 -4.18 0.09
CA GLY A 93 11.85 -3.19 0.38
C GLY A 93 11.50 -2.34 1.59
N GLN A 94 10.24 -1.92 1.72
CA GLN A 94 9.76 -1.18 2.89
C GLN A 94 9.86 -2.04 4.16
N LEU A 95 9.51 -3.33 4.09
CA LEU A 95 9.64 -4.25 5.22
C LEU A 95 11.08 -4.41 5.69
N ASN A 96 12.01 -4.65 4.75
CA ASN A 96 13.43 -4.79 5.07
C ASN A 96 13.98 -3.48 5.64
N TYR A 97 13.58 -2.34 5.09
CA TYR A 97 13.97 -1.04 5.64
C TYR A 97 13.42 -0.80 7.04
N ILE A 98 12.14 -1.12 7.30
CA ILE A 98 11.55 -0.94 8.62
C ILE A 98 12.22 -1.83 9.66
N ARG A 99 12.56 -3.08 9.31
CA ARG A 99 13.13 -4.07 10.24
C ARG A 99 14.63 -3.91 10.44
N ASP A 100 15.37 -3.74 9.35
CA ASP A 100 16.83 -3.86 9.31
C ASP A 100 17.53 -2.56 8.86
N GLN A 101 16.78 -1.50 8.53
CA GLN A 101 17.29 -0.27 7.92
C GLN A 101 18.04 -0.51 6.59
N ASP A 102 17.72 -1.61 5.90
CA ASP A 102 18.32 -2.01 4.64
C ASP A 102 17.24 -2.30 3.59
N TRP A 103 17.29 -1.63 2.44
CA TRP A 103 16.36 -1.86 1.33
C TRP A 103 16.71 -3.11 0.50
N ASN A 104 17.77 -3.84 0.85
CA ASN A 104 18.26 -4.97 0.05
C ASN A 104 17.17 -6.03 -0.19
N LEU A 105 16.87 -6.27 -1.47
CA LEU A 105 15.89 -7.26 -1.93
C LEU A 105 16.52 -8.61 -2.29
N GLU A 106 17.85 -8.74 -2.26
CA GLU A 106 18.55 -9.98 -2.64
C GLU A 106 18.14 -11.16 -1.76
N ARG A 107 17.89 -10.91 -0.47
CA ARG A 107 17.43 -11.92 0.50
C ARG A 107 16.12 -12.61 0.08
N GLU A 108 15.29 -11.89 -0.69
CA GLU A 108 13.98 -12.35 -1.17
C GLU A 108 14.04 -12.98 -2.57
N VAL A 109 15.17 -12.83 -3.28
CA VAL A 109 15.39 -13.41 -4.62
C VAL A 109 16.13 -14.75 -4.54
N TRP A 110 16.90 -14.97 -3.47
CA TRP A 110 17.75 -16.15 -3.31
C TRP A 110 17.23 -17.20 -2.31
N GLN A 111 15.94 -17.19 -1.97
CA GLN A 111 15.33 -18.35 -1.30
C GLN A 111 15.01 -19.42 -2.34
N ARG A 112 15.99 -20.28 -2.63
CA ARG A 112 15.81 -21.56 -3.33
C ARG A 112 15.69 -22.70 -2.33
#